data_AF-A0A1V2DP98-F1
#
_entry.id   AF-A0A1V2DP98-F1
#
_cell.length_a   1.000
_cell.length_b   1.000
_cell.length_c   1.000
_cell.angle_alpha   90.00
_cell.angle_beta   90.00
_cell.angle_gamma   90.00
#
_symmetry.space_group_name_H-M   'P 1'
#
loop_
_entity.id
_entity.type
_entity.pdbx_description
1 polymer ?
#
loop_
_entity_poly.entity_id
_entity_poly.type
_entity_poly.pdbx_seq_one_letter_code
_entity_poly.pdbx_strand_id
1 'polypeptide(L)'
;MTVMVEALVRATHGEDGRIASLEFGIIEWPYAELEPAQVLLVERGLRGGDDDPMYLIALMNDGESMFEVAFKASREIREFARQHISRAGQIKLVRLPSIYDEIAEPEGRRKIRNFVVPARVYPSTAEAIVALANPEALAS
;
A
#
# COMPACT_ATOMS: atom_id res chain seq x y z
N MET A 1 11.07 10.45 -12.46
CA MET A 1 11.52 11.01 -11.17
C MET A 1 10.98 10.09 -10.08
N THR A 2 11.82 9.37 -9.34
CA THR A 2 11.34 8.43 -8.32
C THR A 2 10.88 9.20 -7.09
N VAL A 3 9.61 9.08 -6.73
CA VAL A 3 9.05 9.73 -5.54
C VAL A 3 9.06 8.74 -4.37
N MET A 4 9.74 9.11 -3.29
CA MET A 4 9.70 8.36 -2.03
C MET A 4 8.43 8.75 -1.27
N VAL A 5 7.48 7.83 -1.20
CA VAL A 5 6.22 7.99 -0.47
C VAL A 5 6.32 7.14 0.79
N GLU A 6 6.13 7.74 1.96
CA GLU A 6 5.99 6.99 3.20
C GLU A 6 4.56 6.45 3.29
N ALA A 7 4.44 5.14 3.46
CA ALA A 7 3.15 4.48 3.60
C ALA A 7 2.97 3.95 5.02
N LEU A 8 1.83 4.24 5.63
CA LEU A 8 1.48 3.81 6.97
C LEU A 8 0.43 2.72 6.88
N VAL A 9 0.48 1.70 7.74
CA VAL A 9 -0.52 0.64 7.73
C VAL A 9 -1.29 0.65 9.03
N ARG A 10 -2.62 0.69 8.91
CA ARG A 10 -3.55 0.65 10.05
C ARG A 10 -4.48 -0.54 9.89
N ALA A 11 -4.50 -1.41 10.90
CA ALA A 11 -5.56 -2.39 11.06
C ALA A 11 -6.79 -1.72 11.68
N THR A 12 -7.94 -1.89 11.06
CA THR A 12 -9.25 -1.56 11.64
C THR A 12 -9.89 -2.84 12.14
N HIS A 13 -10.55 -2.77 13.29
CA HIS A 13 -11.15 -3.93 13.93
C HIS A 13 -12.67 -3.84 13.88
N GLY A 14 -13.33 -4.97 13.68
CA GLY A 14 -14.79 -5.09 13.73
C GLY A 14 -15.32 -5.08 15.16
N GLU A 15 -16.64 -5.16 15.30
CA GLU A 15 -17.33 -5.22 16.60
C GLU A 15 -16.93 -6.46 17.43
N ASP A 16 -16.47 -7.52 16.76
CA ASP A 16 -15.97 -8.76 17.38
C ASP A 16 -14.49 -8.68 17.81
N GLY A 17 -13.85 -7.53 17.62
CA GLY A 17 -12.46 -7.29 17.97
C GLY A 17 -11.44 -7.90 17.00
N ARG A 18 -11.86 -8.52 15.89
CA ARG A 18 -10.96 -9.05 14.84
C ARG A 18 -10.66 -7.99 13.80
N ILE A 19 -9.53 -8.13 13.10
CA ILE A 19 -9.22 -7.26 11.96
C ILE A 19 -10.33 -7.38 10.91
N ALA A 20 -10.95 -6.24 10.58
CA ALA A 20 -11.99 -6.11 9.56
C ALA A 20 -11.42 -5.60 8.23
N SER A 21 -10.42 -4.72 8.28
CA SER A 21 -9.75 -4.18 7.09
C SER A 21 -8.35 -3.67 7.42
N LEU A 22 -7.46 -3.70 6.43
CA LEU A 22 -6.18 -2.99 6.45
C LEU A 22 -6.32 -1.72 5.60
N GLU A 23 -6.04 -0.57 6.21
CA GLU A 23 -5.98 0.72 5.53
C GLU A 23 -4.51 1.12 5.37
N PHE A 24 -4.16 1.55 4.16
CA PHE A 24 -2.81 1.90 3.80
C PHE A 24 -2.74 3.41 3.55
N GLY A 25 -2.16 4.12 4.50
CA GLY A 25 -1.79 5.52 4.41
C GLY A 25 -0.74 5.74 3.34
N ILE A 26 -0.83 6.82 2.56
CA ILE A 26 0.29 7.34 1.75
C ILE A 26 0.52 8.82 2.06
N ILE A 27 1.79 9.22 2.17
CA ILE A 27 2.21 10.62 2.30
C ILE A 27 2.72 11.11 0.94
N GLU A 28 1.87 11.84 0.23
CA GLU A 28 2.22 12.45 -1.05
C GLU A 28 3.20 13.60 -0.85
N TRP A 29 4.29 13.61 -1.64
CA TRP A 29 5.18 14.76 -1.75
C TRP A 29 4.54 15.88 -2.60
N PRO A 30 4.93 17.15 -2.37
CA PRO A 30 4.19 18.32 -2.83
C PRO A 30 4.07 18.55 -4.34
N TYR A 31 4.44 17.63 -5.24
CA TYR A 31 4.43 17.87 -6.70
C TYR A 31 3.88 16.75 -7.56
N ALA A 32 3.26 15.72 -6.98
CA ALA A 32 2.87 14.54 -7.72
C ALA A 32 1.36 14.32 -7.64
N GLU A 33 0.62 14.67 -8.70
CA GLU A 33 -0.75 14.17 -8.93
C GLU A 33 -0.65 12.72 -9.40
N LEU A 34 -0.24 11.84 -8.49
CA LEU A 34 -0.04 10.42 -8.80
C LEU A 34 -1.27 9.63 -8.34
N GLU A 35 -1.86 8.87 -9.25
CA GLU A 35 -2.90 7.91 -8.93
C GLU A 35 -2.30 6.50 -8.87
N PRO A 36 -2.52 5.75 -7.78
CA PRO A 36 -2.00 4.39 -7.64
C PRO A 36 -2.80 3.43 -8.53
N ALA A 37 -2.08 2.63 -9.32
CA ALA A 37 -2.64 1.67 -10.26
C ALA A 37 -2.77 0.27 -9.66
N GLN A 38 -1.77 -0.18 -8.90
CA GLN A 38 -1.73 -1.49 -8.26
C GLN A 38 -0.80 -1.49 -7.05
N VAL A 39 -1.06 -2.39 -6.10
CA VAL A 39 -0.28 -2.55 -4.87
C VAL A 39 0.04 -4.01 -4.62
N LEU A 40 1.29 -4.33 -4.37
CA LEU A 40 1.75 -5.65 -3.98
C LEU A 40 2.28 -5.61 -2.55
N LEU A 41 1.85 -6.56 -1.74
CA LEU A 41 2.39 -6.77 -0.40
C LEU A 41 3.40 -7.90 -0.45
N VAL A 42 4.55 -7.70 0.18
CA VAL A 42 5.63 -8.66 0.25
C VAL A 42 5.91 -8.95 1.71
N GLU A 43 5.84 -10.22 2.07
CA GLU A 43 6.22 -10.65 3.41
C GLU A 43 7.68 -11.10 3.40
N ARG A 44 8.58 -10.38 4.09
CA ARG A 44 9.97 -10.80 4.21
C ARG A 44 10.27 -11.13 5.67
N GLY A 45 10.20 -12.41 5.98
CA GLY A 45 10.67 -12.96 7.26
C GLY A 45 11.49 -14.21 7.01
N LEU A 46 12.83 -14.09 6.98
CA LEU A 46 13.67 -15.28 6.98
C LEU A 46 13.70 -15.96 8.37
N ARG A 47 13.19 -15.30 9.43
CA ARG A 47 13.21 -15.80 10.82
C ARG A 47 12.01 -15.34 11.66
N GLY A 48 10.82 -15.79 11.29
CA GLY A 48 9.80 -16.34 12.20
C GLY A 48 9.35 -15.55 13.44
N GLY A 49 9.48 -14.22 13.46
CA GLY A 49 9.03 -13.39 14.57
C GLY A 49 7.88 -12.44 14.19
N ASP A 50 7.07 -12.04 15.18
CA ASP A 50 6.12 -10.92 15.05
C ASP A 50 6.79 -9.55 14.83
N ASP A 51 8.12 -9.52 14.87
CA ASP A 51 8.96 -8.37 14.62
C ASP A 51 9.46 -8.22 13.17
N ASP A 52 9.21 -9.20 12.29
CA ASP A 52 9.67 -9.13 10.90
C ASP A 52 8.87 -8.09 10.09
N PRO A 53 9.53 -7.25 9.28
CA PRO A 53 8.87 -6.24 8.46
C PRO A 53 8.09 -6.86 7.29
N MET A 54 6.88 -6.36 7.06
CA MET A 54 6.14 -6.52 5.80
C MET A 54 6.43 -5.32 4.91
N TYR A 55 6.48 -5.54 3.60
CA TYR A 55 6.76 -4.53 2.61
C TYR A 55 5.51 -4.28 1.76
N LEU A 56 5.24 -3.02 1.46
CA LEU A 56 4.25 -2.60 0.48
C LEU A 56 5.00 -2.02 -0.70
N ILE A 57 4.72 -2.57 -1.89
CA ILE A 57 5.25 -2.08 -3.16
C ILE A 57 4.07 -1.61 -4.00
N ALA A 58 4.16 -0.46 -4.65
CA ALA A 58 3.01 0.05 -5.40
C ALA A 58 3.43 0.87 -6.61
N LEU A 59 2.61 0.78 -7.66
CA LEU A 59 2.84 1.39 -8.97
C LEU A 59 1.89 2.56 -9.17
N MET A 60 2.40 3.65 -9.75
CA MET A 60 1.62 4.84 -10.08
C MET A 60 1.35 4.96 -11.59
N ASN A 61 0.31 5.71 -11.95
CA ASN A 61 -0.14 5.95 -13.33
C ASN A 61 0.86 6.70 -14.23
N ASP A 62 2.04 7.09 -13.73
CA ASP A 62 3.12 7.63 -14.57
C ASP A 62 3.98 6.52 -15.24
N GLY A 63 3.66 5.25 -14.99
CA GLY A 63 4.26 4.09 -15.67
C GLY A 63 5.70 3.79 -15.29
N GLU A 64 6.37 4.68 -14.57
CA GLU A 64 7.77 4.55 -14.17
C GLU A 64 7.95 4.53 -12.64
N SER A 65 6.97 4.99 -11.87
CA SER A 65 7.12 5.12 -10.42
C SER A 65 6.64 3.88 -9.68
N MET A 66 7.58 3.20 -9.03
CA MET A 66 7.33 2.24 -7.96
C MET A 66 7.82 2.79 -6.62
N PHE A 67 7.03 2.58 -5.55
CA PHE A 67 7.47 2.84 -4.18
C PHE A 67 7.50 1.54 -3.37
N GLU A 68 8.49 1.37 -2.50
CA GLU A 68 8.62 0.26 -1.55
C GLU A 68 8.70 0.82 -0.13
N VAL A 69 7.84 0.34 0.76
CA VAL A 69 7.78 0.77 2.17
C VAL A 69 7.74 -0.44 3.09
N ALA A 70 8.64 -0.47 4.08
CA ALA A 70 8.64 -1.49 5.13
C ALA A 70 7.85 -1.03 6.35
N PHE A 71 7.04 -1.91 6.93
CA PHE A 71 6.31 -1.67 8.17
C PHE A 71 6.29 -2.93 9.03
N LYS A 72 6.33 -2.76 10.35
CA LYS A 72 6.19 -3.90 11.28
C LYS A 72 4.77 -4.43 11.24
N ALA A 73 4.61 -5.73 11.03
CA ALA A 73 3.31 -6.39 11.00
C ALA A 73 3.29 -7.57 11.96
N SER A 74 2.29 -7.62 12.84
CA SER A 74 2.05 -8.79 13.68
C SER A 74 1.62 -10.00 12.83
N ARG A 75 1.73 -11.21 13.39
CA ARG A 75 1.19 -12.42 12.77
C ARG A 75 -0.27 -12.30 12.35
N GLU A 76 -1.12 -11.65 13.15
CA GLU A 76 -2.53 -11.47 12.81
C GLU A 76 -2.73 -10.64 11.52
N ILE A 77 -1.97 -9.54 11.36
CA ILE A 77 -2.03 -8.70 10.16
C ILE A 77 -1.56 -9.49 8.93
N ARG A 78 -0.50 -10.29 9.07
CA ARG A 78 0.02 -11.14 7.98
C ARG A 78 -0.98 -12.22 7.56
N GLU A 79 -1.59 -12.89 8.53
CA GLU A 79 -2.62 -13.90 8.27
C GLU A 79 -3.86 -13.28 7.61
N PHE A 80 -4.30 -12.09 8.08
CA PHE A 80 -5.40 -11.36 7.45
C PHE A 80 -5.10 -11.01 6.00
N ALA A 81 -3.92 -10.44 5.71
CA ALA A 81 -3.51 -10.08 4.36
C ALA A 81 -3.54 -11.29 3.42
N ARG A 82 -2.98 -12.43 3.85
CA ARG A 82 -2.97 -13.67 3.05
C ARG A 82 -4.37 -14.20 2.74
N GLN A 83 -5.29 -14.14 3.69
CA GLN A 83 -6.63 -14.72 3.53
C GLN A 83 -7.59 -13.79 2.78
N HIS A 84 -7.54 -12.49 3.07
CA HIS A 84 -8.55 -11.54 2.65
C HIS A 84 -8.10 -10.70 1.46
N ILE A 85 -6.87 -10.19 1.45
CA ILE A 85 -6.38 -9.38 0.31
C ILE A 85 -6.16 -10.27 -0.91
N SER A 86 -5.53 -11.43 -0.75
CA SER A 86 -5.34 -12.38 -1.86
C SER A 86 -6.66 -12.86 -2.46
N ARG A 87 -7.74 -12.89 -1.68
CA ARG A 87 -9.08 -13.30 -2.14
C ARG A 87 -9.88 -12.15 -2.75
N ALA A 88 -9.89 -10.99 -2.11
CA ALA A 88 -10.64 -9.82 -2.57
C ALA A 88 -9.96 -9.13 -3.76
N GLY A 89 -8.64 -9.24 -3.86
CA GLY A 89 -7.84 -8.66 -4.94
C GLY A 89 -7.74 -7.13 -4.89
N GLN A 90 -8.11 -6.50 -3.77
CA GLN A 90 -8.11 -5.04 -3.63
C GLN A 90 -7.84 -4.58 -2.19
N ILE A 91 -7.30 -3.38 -2.05
CA ILE A 91 -7.12 -2.68 -0.76
C ILE A 91 -7.58 -1.23 -0.85
N LYS A 92 -7.82 -0.63 0.31
CA LYS A 92 -8.08 0.80 0.43
C LYS A 92 -6.81 1.55 0.78
N LEU A 93 -6.38 2.44 -0.11
CA LEU A 93 -5.37 3.45 0.18
C LEU A 93 -6.06 4.73 0.66
N VAL A 94 -5.56 5.27 1.76
CA VAL A 94 -6.05 6.52 2.36
C VAL A 94 -4.92 7.52 2.28
N ARG A 95 -5.17 8.70 1.72
CA ARG A 95 -4.18 9.78 1.82
C ARG A 95 -4.14 10.26 3.26
N LEU A 96 -2.94 10.29 3.86
CA LEU A 96 -2.79 10.83 5.20
C LEU A 96 -2.60 12.35 5.17
N PRO A 97 -3.02 13.06 6.24
CA PRO A 97 -2.75 14.48 6.36
C PRO A 97 -1.25 14.77 6.23
N SER A 98 -0.91 15.71 5.37
CA SER A 98 0.46 16.16 5.14
C SER A 98 0.63 17.57 5.69
N ILE A 99 1.83 17.90 6.19
CA ILE A 99 2.17 19.26 6.65
C ILE A 99 2.00 20.31 5.54
N TYR A 100 1.99 19.88 4.27
CA TYR A 100 1.78 20.74 3.10
C TYR A 100 0.31 21.01 2.80
N ASP A 101 -0.64 20.33 3.46
CA ASP A 101 -2.08 20.48 3.21
C ASP A 101 -2.61 21.86 3.58
N GLU A 102 -2.03 22.47 4.62
CA GLU A 102 -2.42 23.79 5.13
C GLU A 102 -1.70 24.94 4.41
N ILE A 103 -0.68 24.63 3.61
CA ILE A 103 0.17 25.63 2.92
C ILE A 103 -0.43 26.00 1.54
N ALA A 104 -1.37 25.21 1.01
CA ALA A 104 -2.02 25.47 -0.27
C ALA A 104 -3.13 26.53 -0.17
N GLU A 105 -3.15 27.50 -1.10
CA GLU A 105 -4.20 28.50 -1.21
C GLU A 105 -5.61 27.87 -1.40
N PRO A 106 -6.70 28.56 -1.03
CA PRO A 106 -8.06 28.00 -1.03
C PRO A 106 -8.53 27.39 -2.37
N GLU A 107 -8.06 27.93 -3.50
CA GLU A 107 -8.36 27.44 -4.86
C GLU A 107 -7.44 26.27 -5.29
N GLY A 108 -6.33 26.06 -4.59
CA GLY A 108 -5.37 24.96 -4.78
C GLY A 108 -5.49 23.83 -3.75
N ARG A 109 -6.52 23.85 -2.89
CA ARG A 109 -6.78 22.76 -1.93
C ARG A 109 -7.00 21.45 -2.68
N ARG A 110 -6.02 20.56 -2.62
CA ARG A 110 -6.07 19.24 -3.23
C ARG A 110 -7.31 18.50 -2.72
N LYS A 111 -8.09 17.92 -3.63
CA LYS A 111 -9.18 17.00 -3.25
C LYS A 111 -8.55 15.79 -2.57
N ILE A 112 -8.73 15.66 -1.27
CA ILE A 112 -8.36 14.45 -0.52
C ILE A 112 -9.15 13.28 -1.13
N ARG A 113 -8.45 12.28 -1.67
CA ARG A 113 -9.07 11.09 -2.27
C ARG A 113 -8.62 9.84 -1.53
N ASN A 114 -9.58 8.97 -1.24
CA ASN A 114 -9.31 7.59 -0.87
C ASN A 114 -9.37 6.76 -2.16
N PHE A 115 -8.45 5.83 -2.31
CA PHE A 115 -8.37 4.97 -3.48
C PHE A 115 -8.70 3.54 -3.09
N VAL A 116 -9.38 2.82 -3.99
CA VAL A 116 -9.46 1.37 -3.95
C VAL A 116 -8.68 0.87 -5.13
N VAL A 117 -7.65 0.06 -4.87
CA VAL A 117 -6.68 -0.35 -5.88
C VAL A 117 -6.51 -1.87 -5.87
N PRO A 118 -6.25 -2.48 -7.03
CA PRO A 118 -5.87 -3.88 -7.14
C PRO A 118 -4.71 -4.23 -6.21
N ALA A 119 -4.80 -5.36 -5.52
CA ALA A 119 -3.75 -5.82 -4.64
C ALA A 119 -3.53 -7.33 -4.55
N ARG A 120 -2.28 -7.73 -4.34
CA ARG A 120 -1.85 -9.13 -4.17
C ARG A 120 -0.75 -9.28 -3.14
N VAL A 121 -0.65 -10.45 -2.53
CA VAL A 121 0.39 -10.80 -1.55
C VAL A 121 1.40 -11.76 -2.20
N TYR A 122 2.68 -11.47 -2.05
CA TYR A 122 3.80 -12.24 -2.58
C TYR A 122 4.77 -12.69 -1.48
N PRO A 123 5.45 -13.83 -1.69
CA PRO A 123 6.43 -14.34 -0.74
C PRO A 123 7.78 -13.61 -0.82
N SER A 124 8.07 -12.82 -1.85
CA SER A 124 9.34 -12.09 -1.99
C SER A 124 9.22 -10.79 -2.78
N THR A 125 10.14 -9.84 -2.51
CA THR A 125 10.21 -8.55 -3.22
C THR A 125 10.49 -8.77 -4.70
N ALA A 126 11.34 -9.75 -5.03
CA ALA A 126 11.67 -10.07 -6.42
C ALA A 126 10.43 -10.50 -7.21
N GLU A 127 9.60 -11.37 -6.66
CA GLU A 127 8.35 -11.80 -7.30
C GLU A 127 7.36 -10.65 -7.47
N ALA A 128 7.24 -9.79 -6.46
CA ALA A 128 6.40 -8.59 -6.57
C ALA A 128 6.92 -7.62 -7.65
N ILE A 129 8.22 -7.36 -7.72
CA ILE A 129 8.80 -6.49 -8.77
C ILE A 129 8.56 -7.08 -10.16
N VAL A 130 8.76 -8.39 -10.33
CA VAL A 130 8.49 -9.06 -11.62
C VAL A 130 7.01 -8.96 -12.00
N ALA A 131 6.10 -9.10 -11.02
CA ALA A 131 4.66 -8.93 -11.22
C ALA A 131 4.30 -7.48 -11.59
N LEU A 132 4.94 -6.47 -10.99
CA LEU A 132 4.75 -5.06 -11.36
C LEU A 132 5.26 -4.75 -12.76
N ALA A 133 6.40 -5.33 -13.16
CA ALA A 133 6.99 -5.16 -14.48
C ALA A 133 6.17 -5.84 -15.59
N ASN A 134 5.27 -6.78 -15.24
CA ASN A 134 4.40 -7.48 -16.17
C ASN A 134 2.93 -7.46 -15.69
N PRO A 135 2.26 -6.29 -15.64
CA PRO A 135 0.91 -6.18 -15.09
C PRO A 135 -0.11 -7.08 -15.80
N GLU A 136 0.09 -7.32 -17.10
CA GLU A 136 -0.77 -8.17 -17.93
C GLU A 136 -0.76 -9.65 -17.50
N ALA A 137 0.33 -10.12 -16.87
CA ALA A 137 0.44 -11.50 -16.36
C ALA A 137 -0.40 -11.76 -15.10
N LEU A 138 -0.96 -10.70 -14.50
CA LEU A 138 -1.81 -10.81 -13.32
C LEU A 138 -3.28 -10.99 -13.68
N ALA A 139 -3.70 -10.76 -14.93
CA ALA A 139 -5.10 -10.88 -15.34
C ALA A 139 -5.52 -12.34 -15.68
N SER A 140 -4.58 -13.29 -15.71
CA SER A 140 -4.79 -14.73 -15.93
C SER A 140 -4.93 -15.50 -14.63
#